data_AF-A0AA42YHS3-F1
#
_entry.id   AF-A0AA42YHS3-F1
#
_cell.length_a   1.000
_cell.length_b   1.000
_cell.length_c   1.000
_cell.angle_alpha   90.00
_cell.angle_beta   90.00
_cell.angle_gamma   90.00
#
_symmetry.space_group_name_H-M   'P 1'
#
loop_
_entity.id
_entity.type
_entity.pdbx_description
1 polymer ?
#
loop_
_entity_poly.entity_id
_entity_poly.type
_entity_poly.pdbx_seq_one_letter_code
_entity_poly.pdbx_strand_id
1 'polypeptide(L)'
;MIDAERMLGSLVRGALSGGSSRGRRRRRRAGLLGSVGKGTLALGALGVAIGAFEHWTQKQAGGDAGMAGAGAAGGAAGPPPPPPPAAVELPPLPPLPAVDPPARQPSPPAAPGPASHALLLVRAMIAAANADHQLDERERERILEALEEADAGEEEKEFVRREMEEPIGPGALAAAADAPELAEQVYVASLLAIEVDTSAERSYLERLAQRLRLAPERARALEAMLESPASGPPEG
;
A
#
# COMPACT_ATOMS: atom_id res chain seq x y z
N MET A 1 -17.95 12.50 -7.09
CA MET A 1 -16.58 12.65 -6.53
C MET A 1 -16.00 11.26 -6.40
N ILE A 2 -14.83 11.04 -6.98
CA ILE A 2 -14.17 9.73 -7.05
C ILE A 2 -13.83 9.19 -5.65
N ASP A 3 -14.33 8.00 -5.32
CA ASP A 3 -13.94 7.24 -4.13
C ASP A 3 -12.76 6.29 -4.43
N ALA A 4 -11.55 6.83 -4.30
CA ALA A 4 -10.33 6.10 -4.62
C ALA A 4 -10.07 4.89 -3.69
N GLU A 5 -10.52 4.93 -2.44
CA GLU A 5 -10.29 3.84 -1.48
C GLU A 5 -11.10 2.60 -1.87
N ARG A 6 -12.33 2.82 -2.31
CA ARG A 6 -13.22 1.77 -2.83
C ARG A 6 -12.66 1.14 -4.10
N MET A 7 -12.21 1.97 -5.05
CA MET A 7 -11.57 1.49 -6.29
C MET A 7 -10.32 0.67 -5.99
N LEU A 8 -9.46 1.15 -5.11
CA LEU A 8 -8.26 0.41 -4.72
C LEU A 8 -8.64 -0.94 -4.09
N GLY A 9 -9.62 -0.95 -3.18
CA GLY A 9 -10.09 -2.15 -2.51
C GLY A 9 -10.66 -3.20 -3.49
N SER A 10 -11.38 -2.77 -4.52
CA SER A 10 -11.93 -3.67 -5.54
C SER A 10 -10.86 -4.19 -6.50
N LEU A 11 -9.93 -3.34 -6.94
CA LEU A 11 -8.79 -3.76 -7.77
C LEU A 11 -7.88 -4.74 -7.04
N VAL A 12 -7.57 -4.49 -5.76
CA VAL A 12 -6.78 -5.41 -4.94
C VAL A 12 -7.53 -6.74 -4.76
N ARG A 13 -8.84 -6.71 -4.48
CA ARG A 13 -9.64 -7.94 -4.39
C ARG A 13 -9.66 -8.70 -5.71
N GLY A 14 -9.85 -8.00 -6.83
CA GLY A 14 -9.84 -8.57 -8.19
C GLY A 14 -8.49 -9.19 -8.55
N ALA A 15 -7.39 -8.52 -8.22
CA ALA A 15 -6.04 -9.05 -8.37
C ALA A 15 -5.82 -10.34 -7.55
N LEU A 16 -6.38 -10.40 -6.34
CA LEU A 16 -6.27 -11.57 -5.47
C LEU A 16 -7.21 -12.72 -5.88
N SER A 17 -8.39 -12.42 -6.44
CA SER A 17 -9.41 -13.42 -6.83
C SER A 17 -9.27 -13.90 -8.28
N GLY A 18 -8.73 -13.07 -9.17
CA GLY A 18 -8.78 -13.21 -10.63
C GLY A 18 -7.79 -14.19 -11.26
N GLY A 19 -6.90 -14.81 -10.49
CA GLY A 19 -5.88 -15.75 -11.01
C GLY A 19 -6.38 -17.15 -11.39
N SER A 20 -7.64 -17.33 -11.81
CA SER A 20 -8.29 -18.67 -11.92
C SER A 20 -8.73 -19.15 -13.31
N SER A 21 -8.33 -18.54 -14.43
CA SER A 21 -8.73 -19.05 -15.77
C SER A 21 -7.64 -19.81 -16.56
N ARG A 22 -6.44 -20.03 -16.01
CA ARG A 22 -5.44 -20.94 -16.62
C ARG A 22 -4.81 -21.87 -15.59
N GLY A 23 -5.23 -23.13 -15.61
CA GLY A 23 -4.40 -24.26 -15.18
C GLY A 23 -4.21 -24.45 -13.68
N ARG A 24 -4.86 -25.49 -13.14
CA ARG A 24 -4.51 -26.27 -11.94
C ARG A 24 -3.07 -26.02 -11.41
N ARG A 25 -2.87 -25.08 -10.48
CA ARG A 25 -1.78 -25.08 -9.46
C ARG A 25 -1.79 -23.89 -8.47
N ARG A 26 -2.89 -23.14 -8.31
CA ARG A 26 -2.91 -21.95 -7.42
C ARG A 26 -3.89 -21.99 -6.24
N ARG A 27 -4.05 -23.15 -5.60
CA ARG A 27 -4.79 -23.26 -4.31
C ARG A 27 -4.04 -22.71 -3.08
N ARG A 28 -2.93 -21.98 -3.24
CA ARG A 28 -2.02 -21.62 -2.13
C ARG A 28 -1.73 -20.13 -1.95
N ARG A 29 -2.55 -19.21 -2.49
CA ARG A 29 -2.47 -17.76 -2.18
C ARG A 29 -3.59 -17.24 -1.28
N ALA A 30 -4.64 -18.02 -1.05
CA ALA A 30 -5.79 -17.63 -0.22
C ALA A 30 -5.58 -17.82 1.31
N GLY A 31 -4.47 -18.42 1.74
CA GLY A 31 -4.24 -18.80 3.15
C GLY A 31 -3.80 -17.65 4.07
N LEU A 32 -3.35 -16.52 3.52
CA LEU A 32 -2.80 -15.41 4.32
C LEU A 32 -3.85 -14.36 4.74
N LEU A 33 -5.06 -14.45 4.20
CA LEU A 33 -6.18 -13.56 4.56
C LEU A 33 -7.29 -14.30 5.32
N GLY A 34 -7.03 -15.53 5.79
CA GLY A 34 -7.95 -16.30 6.64
C GLY A 34 -7.86 -15.97 8.14
N SER A 35 -6.83 -15.23 8.56
CA SER A 35 -6.66 -14.80 9.95
C SER A 35 -7.03 -13.32 10.19
N VAL A 36 -7.47 -12.59 9.16
CA VAL A 36 -7.98 -11.22 9.32
C VAL A 36 -9.46 -11.30 9.65
N GLY A 37 -9.72 -11.37 10.96
CA GLY A 37 -11.06 -11.31 11.52
C GLY A 37 -11.81 -10.04 11.10
N LYS A 38 -13.12 -10.18 10.97
CA LYS A 38 -14.14 -9.16 10.66
C LYS A 38 -13.82 -7.79 11.26
N GLY A 39 -13.32 -6.85 10.44
CA GLY A 39 -13.29 -5.43 10.80
C GLY A 39 -12.07 -4.68 10.28
N THR A 40 -12.32 -3.75 9.34
CA THR A 40 -11.51 -2.55 8.98
C THR A 40 -10.11 -2.75 8.39
N LEU A 41 -9.87 -2.15 7.21
CA LEU A 41 -8.83 -1.11 6.97
C LEU A 41 -8.59 -0.96 5.45
N ALA A 42 -9.35 -0.06 4.81
CA ALA A 42 -8.96 0.51 3.53
C ALA A 42 -7.74 1.43 3.75
N LEU A 43 -6.83 1.49 2.78
CA LEU A 43 -5.52 2.18 2.78
C LEU A 43 -4.42 1.68 3.74
N GLY A 44 -4.74 1.25 4.96
CA GLY A 44 -3.73 0.73 5.89
C GLY A 44 -3.18 -0.64 5.51
N ALA A 45 -3.95 -1.45 4.77
CA ALA A 45 -3.66 -2.88 4.60
C ALA A 45 -2.32 -3.19 3.90
N LEU A 46 -1.95 -2.44 2.85
CA LEU A 46 -0.68 -2.66 2.14
C LEU A 46 0.52 -2.31 3.02
N GLY A 47 0.51 -1.15 3.69
CA GLY A 47 1.55 -0.77 4.64
C GLY A 47 1.63 -1.72 5.85
N VAL A 48 0.48 -2.14 6.38
CA VAL A 48 0.41 -3.13 7.47
C VAL A 48 0.94 -4.49 7.03
N ALA A 49 0.63 -4.94 5.80
CA ALA A 49 1.14 -6.20 5.27
C ALA A 49 2.67 -6.18 5.11
N ILE A 50 3.21 -5.09 4.57
CA ILE A 50 4.67 -4.87 4.46
C ILE A 50 5.30 -4.90 5.87
N GLY A 51 4.77 -4.12 6.81
CA GLY A 51 5.32 -4.08 8.18
C GLY A 51 5.20 -5.41 8.94
N ALA A 52 4.12 -6.16 8.74
CA ALA A 52 3.94 -7.49 9.33
C ALA A 52 4.95 -8.51 8.77
N PHE A 53 5.22 -8.44 7.46
CA PHE A 53 6.22 -9.30 6.81
C PHE A 53 7.64 -8.99 7.29
N GLU A 54 7.99 -7.71 7.48
CA GLU A 54 9.26 -7.30 8.06
C GLU A 54 9.46 -7.84 9.48
N HIS A 55 8.45 -7.70 10.33
CA HIS A 55 8.52 -8.19 11.70
C HIS A 55 8.70 -9.72 11.75
N TRP A 56 8.01 -10.46 10.87
CA TRP A 56 8.15 -11.92 10.80
C TRP A 56 9.53 -12.37 10.30
N THR A 57 10.05 -11.74 9.24
CA THR A 57 11.38 -12.06 8.69
C THR A 57 12.49 -11.74 9.69
N GLN A 58 12.37 -10.62 10.43
CA GLN A 58 13.29 -10.28 11.51
C GLN A 58 13.30 -11.32 12.63
N LYS A 59 12.11 -11.85 13.02
CA LYS A 59 11.99 -12.90 14.02
C LYS A 59 12.60 -14.24 13.57
N GLN A 60 12.63 -14.53 12.27
CA GLN A 60 13.31 -15.73 11.74
C GLN A 60 14.82 -15.58 11.64
N ALA A 61 15.31 -14.36 11.40
CA ALA A 61 16.74 -14.08 11.36
C ALA A 61 17.38 -14.04 12.77
N GLY A 62 16.61 -13.78 13.82
CA GLY A 62 17.03 -13.84 15.22
C GLY A 62 16.55 -15.12 15.91
N GLY A 63 17.38 -16.17 15.92
CA GLY A 63 17.07 -17.46 16.52
C GLY A 63 16.68 -17.40 18.01
N ASP A 64 15.72 -18.26 18.37
CA ASP A 64 15.27 -18.67 19.71
C ASP A 64 14.84 -17.58 20.72
N ALA A 65 13.53 -17.29 20.73
CA ALA A 65 12.78 -17.01 21.97
C ALA A 65 11.27 -17.22 21.78
N GLY A 66 10.75 -18.29 22.37
CA GLY A 66 9.41 -18.34 22.97
C GLY A 66 8.21 -18.29 22.02
N MET A 67 7.57 -19.44 21.87
CA MET A 67 6.15 -19.55 21.51
C MET A 67 5.32 -18.84 22.59
N ALA A 68 4.92 -17.59 22.34
CA ALA A 68 3.87 -16.91 23.08
C ALA A 68 2.84 -16.43 22.05
N GLY A 69 1.63 -16.97 22.13
CA GLY A 69 0.56 -16.70 21.18
C GLY A 69 0.22 -15.21 21.11
N ALA A 70 -0.03 -14.72 19.90
CA ALA A 70 -0.61 -13.40 19.66
C ALA A 70 -1.98 -13.58 19.00
N GLY A 71 -2.96 -13.90 19.84
CA GLY A 71 -4.25 -13.23 19.73
C GLY A 71 -4.16 -11.90 20.49
N ALA A 72 -4.88 -10.88 20.02
CA ALA A 72 -4.88 -9.47 20.45
C ALA A 72 -3.76 -8.62 19.81
N ALA A 73 -3.97 -7.36 19.41
CA ALA A 73 -5.04 -6.40 19.61
C ALA A 73 -4.97 -5.39 18.43
N GLY A 74 -6.02 -4.65 18.04
CA GLY A 74 -6.66 -3.68 18.91
C GLY A 74 -5.64 -2.59 19.26
N GLY A 75 -5.90 -1.35 18.80
CA GLY A 75 -4.96 -0.24 18.90
C GLY A 75 -4.16 -0.21 20.20
N ALA A 76 -2.84 -0.31 20.07
CA ALA A 76 -1.96 0.29 21.03
C ALA A 76 -2.02 1.80 20.78
N ALA A 77 -2.97 2.43 21.46
CA ALA A 77 -2.69 3.73 22.03
C ALA A 77 -1.32 3.59 22.71
N GLY A 78 -0.32 4.31 22.21
CA GLY A 78 0.83 4.63 23.03
C GLY A 78 0.31 5.17 24.38
N PRO A 79 1.03 4.95 25.48
CA PRO A 79 0.64 5.58 26.74
C PRO A 79 0.37 7.07 26.43
N PRO A 80 -0.75 7.65 26.90
CA PRO A 80 -0.95 9.08 26.74
C PRO A 80 0.33 9.76 27.26
N PRO A 81 0.81 10.81 26.59
CA PRO A 81 1.95 11.55 27.10
C PRO A 81 1.67 11.87 28.58
N PRO A 82 2.66 11.74 29.48
CA PRO A 82 2.45 12.09 30.88
C PRO A 82 1.83 13.49 30.91
N PRO A 83 0.87 13.77 31.81
CA PRO A 83 0.39 15.13 31.98
C PRO A 83 1.62 16.02 32.18
N PRO A 84 1.65 17.22 31.59
CA PRO A 84 2.74 18.15 31.89
C PRO A 84 2.84 18.24 33.41
N PRO A 85 4.07 18.23 33.99
CA PRO A 85 4.21 18.42 35.42
C PRO A 85 3.38 19.63 35.82
N ALA A 86 2.61 19.49 36.90
CA ALA A 86 1.89 20.61 37.49
C ALA A 86 2.84 21.79 37.52
N ALA A 87 2.41 22.91 36.93
CA ALA A 87 3.22 24.11 36.79
C ALA A 87 3.86 24.39 38.15
N VAL A 88 5.18 24.25 38.23
CA VAL A 88 5.93 24.86 39.32
C VAL A 88 5.69 26.35 39.13
N GLU A 89 5.00 26.94 40.08
CA GLU A 89 4.75 28.37 40.12
C GLU A 89 6.12 29.05 40.22
N LEU A 90 6.68 29.44 39.07
CA LEU A 90 7.88 30.26 39.02
C LEU A 90 7.52 31.62 39.62
N PRO A 91 8.40 32.20 40.45
CA PRO A 91 8.22 33.57 40.91
C PRO A 91 8.13 34.52 39.70
N PRO A 92 7.32 35.59 39.75
CA PRO A 92 7.13 36.45 38.60
C PRO A 92 8.45 37.10 38.18
N LEU A 93 8.84 36.87 36.93
CA LEU A 93 9.93 37.57 36.27
C LEU A 93 9.48 39.00 35.90
N PRO A 94 10.39 39.99 35.93
CA PRO A 94 10.07 41.36 35.53
C PRO A 94 9.66 41.44 34.05
N PRO A 95 8.79 42.39 33.65
CA PRO A 95 8.30 42.47 32.28
C PRO A 95 9.43 42.82 31.31
N LEU A 96 9.61 41.98 30.28
CA LEU A 96 10.43 42.26 29.11
C LEU A 96 9.61 43.09 28.09
N PRO A 97 10.27 43.96 27.30
CA PRO A 97 9.59 44.78 26.28
C PRO A 97 8.92 43.91 25.22
N ALA A 98 7.70 44.29 24.83
CA ALA A 98 6.92 43.60 23.81
C ALA A 98 7.65 43.59 22.47
N VAL A 99 7.98 42.40 21.97
CA VAL A 99 8.38 42.18 20.58
C VAL A 99 7.12 41.76 19.84
N ASP A 100 6.78 42.49 18.77
CA ASP A 100 5.66 42.16 17.90
C ASP A 100 5.71 40.69 17.45
N PRO A 101 4.57 39.98 17.39
CA PRO A 101 4.56 38.60 16.91
C PRO A 101 5.03 38.57 15.45
N PRO A 102 5.95 37.65 15.08
CA PRO A 102 6.39 37.53 13.70
C PRO A 102 5.19 37.19 12.81
N ALA A 103 5.16 37.83 11.63
CA ALA A 103 4.15 37.60 10.62
C ALA A 103 3.94 36.09 10.40
N ARG A 104 2.66 35.69 10.39
CA ARG A 104 2.22 34.30 10.19
C ARG A 104 2.83 33.75 8.90
N GLN A 105 3.86 32.91 9.04
CA GLN A 105 4.41 32.18 7.90
C GLN A 105 3.29 31.33 7.30
N PRO A 106 3.12 31.29 5.96
CA PRO A 106 2.16 30.39 5.35
C PRO A 106 2.50 28.97 5.78
N SER A 107 1.51 28.24 6.32
CA SER A 107 1.67 26.83 6.65
C SER A 107 2.17 26.09 5.41
N PRO A 108 3.09 25.10 5.56
CA PRO A 108 3.46 24.24 4.44
C PRO A 108 2.20 23.62 3.82
N PRO A 109 2.19 23.36 2.50
CA PRO A 109 1.05 22.69 1.88
C PRO A 109 0.74 21.41 2.64
N ALA A 110 -0.55 21.18 2.92
CA ALA A 110 -0.98 19.95 3.58
C ALA A 110 -0.45 18.76 2.77
N ALA A 111 0.17 17.81 3.46
CA ALA A 111 0.58 16.54 2.86
C ALA A 111 -0.64 15.92 2.13
N PRO A 112 -0.44 15.27 0.97
CA PRO A 112 -1.53 14.63 0.25
C PRO A 112 -2.34 13.72 1.20
N GLY A 113 -3.66 13.84 1.13
CA GLY A 113 -4.55 13.07 1.99
C GLY A 113 -4.64 11.59 1.58
N PRO A 114 -5.23 10.72 2.43
CA PRO A 114 -5.38 9.28 2.15
C PRO A 114 -6.02 8.97 0.79
N ALA A 115 -7.03 9.75 0.39
CA ALA A 115 -7.67 9.61 -0.92
C ALA A 115 -6.70 9.82 -2.10
N SER A 116 -5.74 10.74 -1.96
CA SER A 116 -4.69 10.97 -2.97
C SER A 116 -3.72 9.80 -3.05
N HIS A 117 -3.40 9.16 -1.93
CA HIS A 117 -2.56 7.96 -1.90
C HIS A 117 -3.27 6.77 -2.56
N ALA A 118 -4.54 6.52 -2.23
CA ALA A 118 -5.29 5.44 -2.86
C ALA A 118 -5.38 5.62 -4.38
N LEU A 119 -5.62 6.86 -4.84
CA LEU A 119 -5.66 7.17 -6.26
C LEU A 119 -4.30 6.88 -6.94
N LEU A 120 -3.18 7.23 -6.27
CA LEU A 120 -1.84 6.90 -6.76
C LEU A 120 -1.63 5.39 -6.90
N LEU A 121 -2.08 4.61 -5.91
CA LEU A 121 -1.97 3.15 -5.93
C LEU A 121 -2.83 2.53 -7.05
N VAL A 122 -4.06 3.02 -7.25
CA VAL A 122 -4.92 2.62 -8.39
C VAL A 122 -4.21 2.86 -9.71
N ARG A 123 -3.63 4.04 -9.89
CA ARG A 123 -2.86 4.38 -11.10
C ARG A 123 -1.64 3.48 -11.29
N ALA A 124 -0.95 3.15 -10.21
CA ALA A 124 0.20 2.24 -10.25
C ALA A 124 -0.21 0.83 -10.72
N MET A 125 -1.35 0.33 -10.21
CA MET A 125 -1.92 -0.95 -10.64
C MET A 125 -2.27 -0.96 -12.13
N ILE A 126 -2.93 0.09 -12.62
CA ILE A 126 -3.32 0.21 -14.04
C ILE A 126 -2.08 0.34 -14.94
N ALA A 127 -1.10 1.17 -14.55
CA ALA A 127 0.14 1.33 -15.29
C ALA A 127 0.96 0.04 -15.38
N ALA A 128 0.99 -0.74 -14.29
CA ALA A 128 1.61 -2.06 -14.30
C ALA A 128 0.89 -3.01 -15.25
N ALA A 129 -0.45 -3.11 -15.15
CA ALA A 129 -1.27 -3.98 -16.01
C ALA A 129 -1.21 -3.63 -17.51
N ASN A 130 -0.75 -2.42 -17.87
CA ASN A 130 -0.59 -1.98 -19.25
C ASN A 130 0.89 -1.95 -19.71
N ALA A 131 1.83 -2.46 -18.91
CA ALA A 131 3.26 -2.32 -19.15
C ALA A 131 3.74 -2.93 -20.48
N ASP A 132 3.06 -3.94 -21.00
CA ASP A 132 3.37 -4.64 -22.23
C ASP A 132 2.41 -4.29 -23.40
N HIS A 133 1.46 -3.38 -23.16
CA HIS A 133 0.36 -3.01 -24.07
C HIS A 133 -0.59 -4.15 -24.46
N GLN A 134 -0.63 -5.24 -23.68
CA GLN A 134 -1.46 -6.40 -24.00
C GLN A 134 -2.81 -6.42 -23.29
N LEU A 135 -3.13 -5.38 -22.49
CA LEU A 135 -4.41 -5.27 -21.78
C LEU A 135 -5.59 -5.36 -22.77
N ASP A 136 -6.11 -6.57 -22.93
CA ASP A 136 -7.11 -6.90 -23.92
C ASP A 136 -8.52 -6.49 -23.46
N GLU A 137 -9.50 -6.54 -24.37
CA GLU A 137 -10.88 -6.13 -24.04
C GLU A 137 -11.46 -6.95 -22.87
N ARG A 138 -11.11 -8.23 -22.75
CA ARG A 138 -11.60 -9.08 -21.67
C ARG A 138 -10.97 -8.73 -20.33
N GLU A 139 -9.74 -8.24 -20.33
CA GLU A 139 -9.07 -7.73 -19.13
C GLU A 139 -9.66 -6.39 -18.70
N ARG A 140 -9.92 -5.51 -19.67
CA ARG A 140 -10.61 -4.23 -19.45
C ARG A 140 -11.99 -4.46 -18.85
N GLU A 141 -12.81 -5.33 -19.47
CA GLU A 141 -14.13 -5.72 -18.98
C GLU A 141 -14.06 -6.26 -17.55
N ARG A 142 -13.14 -7.20 -17.26
CA ARG A 142 -12.97 -7.75 -15.91
C ARG A 142 -12.63 -6.70 -14.86
N ILE A 143 -11.78 -5.73 -15.20
CA ILE A 143 -11.45 -4.65 -14.27
C ILE A 143 -12.67 -3.77 -14.04
N LEU A 144 -13.43 -3.44 -15.08
CA LEU A 144 -14.65 -2.64 -14.96
C LEU A 144 -15.73 -3.38 -14.16
N GLU A 145 -15.96 -4.66 -14.41
CA GLU A 145 -16.87 -5.52 -13.64
C GLU A 145 -16.50 -5.54 -12.15
N ALA A 146 -15.21 -5.67 -11.82
CA ALA A 146 -14.75 -5.62 -10.43
C ALA A 146 -15.04 -4.26 -9.75
N LEU A 147 -15.05 -3.16 -10.52
CA LEU A 147 -15.50 -1.85 -10.02
C LEU A 147 -17.01 -1.82 -9.80
N GLU A 148 -17.80 -2.40 -10.72
CA GLU A 148 -19.27 -2.48 -10.59
C GLU A 148 -19.70 -3.30 -9.37
N GLU A 149 -19.08 -4.47 -9.16
CA GLU A 149 -19.32 -5.33 -7.99
C GLU A 149 -19.01 -4.64 -6.66
N ALA A 150 -18.19 -3.58 -6.70
CA ALA A 150 -17.82 -2.78 -5.55
C ALA A 150 -18.65 -1.49 -5.41
N ASP A 151 -19.77 -1.35 -6.14
CA ASP A 151 -20.61 -0.15 -6.14
C ASP A 151 -19.83 1.14 -6.53
N ALA A 152 -18.87 1.02 -7.47
CA ALA A 152 -18.22 2.18 -8.07
C ALA A 152 -19.18 2.86 -9.07
N GLY A 153 -19.22 4.19 -9.04
CA GLY A 153 -20.05 4.99 -9.95
C GLY A 153 -19.42 5.12 -11.34
N GLU A 154 -20.12 5.80 -12.24
CA GLU A 154 -19.65 6.03 -13.60
C GLU A 154 -18.40 6.93 -13.66
N GLU A 155 -18.25 7.88 -12.72
CA GLU A 155 -17.05 8.73 -12.63
C GLU A 155 -15.78 7.90 -12.37
N GLU A 156 -15.85 6.92 -11.47
CA GLU A 156 -14.74 6.00 -11.19
C GLU A 156 -14.39 5.13 -12.40
N LYS A 157 -15.41 4.59 -13.09
CA LYS A 157 -15.19 3.76 -14.28
C LYS A 157 -14.59 4.57 -15.43
N GLU A 158 -15.06 5.79 -15.65
CA GLU A 158 -14.49 6.72 -16.63
C GLU A 158 -13.04 7.06 -16.31
N PHE A 159 -12.73 7.30 -15.03
CA PHE A 159 -11.35 7.50 -14.59
C PHE A 159 -10.46 6.29 -14.94
N VAL A 160 -10.90 5.07 -14.61
CA VAL A 160 -10.12 3.86 -14.93
C VAL A 160 -9.94 3.68 -16.43
N ARG A 161 -11.00 3.88 -17.23
CA ARG A 161 -10.90 3.82 -18.69
C ARG A 161 -9.84 4.78 -19.23
N ARG A 162 -9.85 6.03 -18.77
CA ARG A 162 -8.86 7.03 -19.17
C ARG A 162 -7.43 6.60 -18.78
N GLU A 163 -7.22 6.11 -17.57
CA GLU A 163 -5.90 5.64 -17.13
C GLU A 163 -5.46 4.36 -17.88
N MET A 164 -6.38 3.55 -18.40
CA MET A 164 -6.06 2.42 -19.29
C MET A 164 -5.72 2.87 -20.72
N GLU A 165 -6.22 4.02 -21.17
CA GLU A 165 -5.88 4.61 -22.47
C GLU A 165 -4.54 5.34 -22.43
N GLU A 166 -4.30 6.10 -21.37
CA GLU A 166 -3.07 6.87 -21.16
C GLU A 166 -2.50 6.57 -19.75
N PRO A 167 -1.81 5.43 -19.58
CA PRO A 167 -1.28 5.05 -18.28
C PRO A 167 -0.16 5.98 -17.83
N ILE A 168 -0.18 6.31 -16.53
CA ILE A 168 0.89 7.09 -15.92
C ILE A 168 2.24 6.34 -16.02
N GLY A 169 3.28 7.06 -16.44
CA GLY A 169 4.62 6.49 -16.52
C GLY A 169 5.28 6.29 -15.14
N PRO A 170 6.25 5.36 -15.02
CA PRO A 170 6.91 5.06 -13.74
C PRO A 170 7.67 6.26 -13.14
N GLY A 171 8.06 7.24 -13.96
CA GLY A 171 8.65 8.50 -13.49
C GLY A 171 7.67 9.39 -12.75
N ALA A 172 6.45 9.50 -13.26
CA ALA A 172 5.41 10.31 -12.64
C ALA A 172 4.85 9.63 -11.39
N LEU A 173 4.73 8.29 -11.39
CA LEU A 173 4.41 7.52 -10.18
C LEU A 173 5.42 7.77 -9.07
N ALA A 174 6.71 7.67 -9.38
CA ALA A 174 7.76 7.90 -8.39
C ALA A 174 7.84 9.35 -7.91
N ALA A 175 7.54 10.33 -8.76
CA ALA A 175 7.49 11.72 -8.37
C ALA A 175 6.30 12.04 -7.43
N ALA A 176 5.20 11.29 -7.56
CA ALA A 176 4.02 11.42 -6.71
C ALA A 176 4.13 10.65 -5.38
N ALA A 177 5.06 9.69 -5.27
CA ALA A 177 5.38 9.01 -4.03
C ALA A 177 6.37 9.85 -3.20
N ASP A 178 5.83 10.73 -2.36
CA ASP A 178 6.58 11.71 -1.57
C ASP A 178 7.22 11.15 -0.28
N ALA A 179 6.88 9.91 0.08
CA ALA A 179 7.41 9.20 1.24
C ALA A 179 7.98 7.81 0.87
N PRO A 180 9.05 7.34 1.54
CA PRO A 180 9.60 6.00 1.33
C PRO A 180 8.57 4.88 1.49
N GLU A 181 7.68 5.00 2.47
CA GLU A 181 6.63 4.02 2.74
C GLU A 181 5.60 3.98 1.59
N LEU A 182 5.27 5.14 1.03
CA LEU A 182 4.39 5.23 -0.13
C LEU A 182 5.06 4.67 -1.39
N ALA A 183 6.37 4.86 -1.53
CA ALA A 183 7.14 4.29 -2.64
C ALA A 183 7.08 2.76 -2.64
N GLU A 184 7.22 2.13 -1.47
CA GLU A 184 7.06 0.68 -1.34
C GLU A 184 5.63 0.22 -1.64
N GLN A 185 4.63 0.96 -1.17
CA GLN A 185 3.22 0.65 -1.48
C GLN A 185 2.93 0.73 -2.97
N VAL A 186 3.48 1.73 -3.68
CA VAL A 186 3.36 1.84 -5.15
C VAL A 186 3.99 0.64 -5.85
N TYR A 187 5.15 0.18 -5.38
CA TYR A 187 5.82 -1.01 -5.93
C TYR A 187 4.99 -2.28 -5.68
N VAL A 188 4.51 -2.50 -4.46
CA VAL A 188 3.70 -3.67 -4.12
C VAL A 188 2.35 -3.65 -4.82
N ALA A 189 1.70 -2.48 -4.93
CA ALA A 189 0.46 -2.35 -5.71
C ALA A 189 0.69 -2.75 -7.18
N SER A 190 1.80 -2.31 -7.77
CA SER A 190 2.17 -2.71 -9.13
C SER A 190 2.38 -4.23 -9.24
N LEU A 191 3.09 -4.85 -8.29
CA LEU A 191 3.30 -6.29 -8.25
C LEU A 191 2.01 -7.11 -8.08
N LEU A 192 1.02 -6.57 -7.36
CA LEU A 192 -0.28 -7.23 -7.21
C LEU A 192 -1.07 -7.24 -8.53
N ALA A 193 -0.90 -6.20 -9.36
CA ALA A 193 -1.68 -6.03 -10.58
C ALA A 193 -1.22 -6.90 -11.75
N ILE A 194 0.03 -7.37 -11.75
CA ILE A 194 0.62 -8.13 -12.86
C ILE A 194 1.13 -9.50 -12.44
N GLU A 195 1.11 -10.44 -13.37
CA GLU A 195 1.87 -11.68 -13.26
C GLU A 195 3.13 -11.51 -14.10
N VAL A 196 4.28 -11.29 -13.48
CA VAL A 196 5.54 -11.02 -14.21
C VAL A 196 5.94 -12.24 -15.04
N ASP A 197 5.48 -12.30 -16.29
CA ASP A 197 5.71 -13.38 -17.23
C ASP A 197 6.30 -12.89 -18.56
N THR A 198 6.21 -11.58 -18.82
CA THR A 198 6.84 -10.93 -19.97
C THR A 198 8.12 -10.16 -19.60
N SER A 199 9.02 -9.99 -20.56
CA SER A 199 10.19 -9.12 -20.41
C SER A 199 9.83 -7.65 -20.23
N ALA A 200 8.68 -7.23 -20.77
CA ALA A 200 8.19 -5.86 -20.70
C ALA A 200 7.76 -5.49 -19.27
N GLU A 201 6.99 -6.36 -18.62
CA GLU A 201 6.61 -6.25 -17.20
C GLU A 201 7.83 -6.24 -16.27
N ARG A 202 8.79 -7.16 -16.50
CA ARG A 202 10.04 -7.17 -15.72
C ARG A 202 10.80 -5.86 -15.86
N SER A 203 10.92 -5.36 -17.09
CA SER A 203 11.57 -4.07 -17.37
C SER A 203 10.81 -2.90 -16.75
N TYR A 204 9.47 -2.94 -16.71
CA TYR A 204 8.65 -1.93 -16.04
C TYR A 204 8.95 -1.90 -14.54
N LEU A 205 8.92 -3.04 -13.86
CA LEU A 205 9.21 -3.14 -12.43
C LEU A 205 10.63 -2.67 -12.10
N GLU A 206 11.62 -3.06 -12.89
CA GLU A 206 13.01 -2.61 -12.70
C GLU A 206 13.13 -1.09 -12.82
N ARG A 207 12.50 -0.48 -13.84
CA ARG A 207 12.47 0.98 -13.99
C ARG A 207 11.72 1.66 -12.84
N LEU A 208 10.62 1.07 -12.39
CA LEU A 208 9.82 1.59 -11.29
C LEU A 208 10.63 1.57 -9.98
N ALA A 209 11.24 0.43 -9.63
CA ALA A 209 12.08 0.29 -8.43
C ALA A 209 13.24 1.31 -8.42
N GLN A 210 13.93 1.48 -9.55
CA GLN A 210 15.01 2.47 -9.69
C GLN A 210 14.50 3.90 -9.45
N ARG A 211 13.35 4.26 -10.00
CA ARG A 211 12.78 5.61 -9.87
C ARG A 211 12.25 5.90 -8.47
N LEU A 212 11.68 4.87 -7.83
CA LEU A 212 11.27 4.88 -6.43
C LEU A 212 12.47 4.84 -5.46
N ARG A 213 13.70 4.69 -5.98
CA ARG A 213 14.94 4.58 -5.19
C ARG A 213 14.93 3.40 -4.22
N LEU A 214 14.25 2.31 -4.58
CA LEU A 214 14.27 1.08 -3.81
C LEU A 214 15.61 0.39 -3.98
N ALA A 215 16.24 0.02 -2.87
CA ALA A 215 17.43 -0.82 -2.90
C ALA A 215 17.08 -2.19 -3.55
N PRO A 216 18.00 -2.81 -4.34
CA PRO A 216 17.72 -4.09 -4.98
C PRO A 216 17.27 -5.18 -4.02
N GLU A 217 17.88 -5.26 -2.83
CA GLU A 217 17.49 -6.21 -1.79
C GLU A 217 16.10 -5.93 -1.22
N ARG A 218 15.70 -4.65 -1.14
CA ARG A 218 14.37 -4.27 -0.69
C ARG A 218 13.31 -4.66 -1.71
N ALA A 219 13.55 -4.39 -3.00
CA ALA A 219 12.63 -4.78 -4.07
C ALA A 219 12.43 -6.31 -4.10
N ARG A 220 13.52 -7.08 -3.96
CA ARG A 220 13.47 -8.55 -3.83
C ARG A 220 12.70 -9.02 -2.60
N ALA A 221 12.86 -8.37 -1.46
CA ALA A 221 12.11 -8.72 -0.25
C ALA A 221 10.59 -8.50 -0.44
N LEU A 222 10.21 -7.41 -1.11
CA LEU A 222 8.81 -7.12 -1.44
C LEU A 222 8.23 -8.11 -2.47
N GLU A 223 9.02 -8.54 -3.45
CA GLU A 223 8.63 -9.62 -4.39
C GLU A 223 8.44 -10.95 -3.64
N ALA A 224 9.43 -11.33 -2.82
CA ALA A 224 9.40 -12.58 -2.05
C ALA A 224 8.21 -12.65 -1.07
N MET A 225 7.78 -11.52 -0.53
CA MET A 225 6.58 -11.41 0.30
C MET A 225 5.32 -11.89 -0.42
N LEU A 226 5.19 -11.62 -1.72
CA LEU A 226 4.02 -12.02 -2.53
C LEU A 226 4.17 -13.41 -3.16
N GLU A 227 5.40 -13.88 -3.34
CA GLU A 227 5.69 -15.21 -3.88
C GLU A 227 5.60 -16.31 -2.83
N SER A 228 5.94 -16.02 -1.57
CA SER A 228 6.04 -17.03 -0.52
C SER A 228 4.68 -17.69 -0.24
N PRO A 229 4.51 -19.00 -0.52
CA PRO A 229 3.43 -19.75 0.10
C PRO A 229 3.75 -19.83 1.60
N ALA A 230 2.83 -19.43 2.46
CA ALA A 230 2.87 -19.80 3.87
C ALA A 230 3.11 -21.31 3.96
N SER A 231 4.34 -21.70 4.29
CA SER A 231 4.64 -23.06 4.70
C SER A 231 3.92 -23.23 6.03
N GLY A 232 2.77 -23.90 5.99
CA GLY A 232 2.11 -24.37 7.20
C GLY A 232 3.08 -25.26 7.99
N PRO A 233 2.94 -25.35 9.32
CA PRO A 233 3.77 -26.26 10.11
C PRO A 233 3.61 -27.70 9.58
N PRO A 234 4.65 -28.54 9.65
CA PRO A 234 4.50 -29.96 9.30
C PRO A 234 3.45 -30.55 10.24
N GLU A 235 2.36 -31.06 9.67
CA GLU A 235 1.43 -31.92 10.41
C GLU A 235 2.20 -33.17 10.81
N GLY A 236 2.49 -33.27 12.11
CA GLY A 236 3.03 -34.44 12.77
C GLY A 236 2.00 -34.99 13.75
#